data_AF-A0A4R3E735-F1
#
_entry.id   AF-A0A4R3E735-F1
#
_cell.length_a   1.000
_cell.length_b   1.000
_cell.length_c   1.000
_cell.angle_alpha   90.00
_cell.angle_beta   90.00
_cell.angle_gamma   90.00
#
_symmetry.space_group_name_H-M   'P 1'
#
loop_
_entity.id
_entity.type
_entity.pdbx_description
1 polymer ?
#
loop_
_entity_poly.entity_id
_entity_poly.type
_entity_poly.pdbx_seq_one_letter_code
_entity_poly.pdbx_strand_id
1 'polypeptide(L)'
;MSEILAQATCLRARDLANRATGYGGASFQDVKGDYSGTNRIAAAHRALFALHLDGVNPANLPRIGARPQLRQMLRAPQSRTDLVIRPVNYADQLLENAVSPDIFRLIESTLLRQAPGRPIEKSLLIDSMFRLQQLLHVGFDQAAATYGRRQRERGWTEFRSATPSTPAPLAGVSDREIDKFLDNAFERGGMSIHVAGPTHYGDLPETILGLSQEITDKSIPELSRPGNLDALIDSVDTASKDA
;
A
#
# COMPACT_ATOMS: atom_id res chain seq x y z
N MET A 1 -0.69 4.38 4.86
CA MET A 1 -0.39 3.51 6.02
C MET A 1 -0.16 4.27 7.32
N SER A 2 0.63 5.35 7.36
CA SER A 2 0.85 6.15 8.60
C SER A 2 -0.45 6.66 9.25
N GLU A 3 -1.45 7.00 8.44
CA GLU A 3 -2.79 7.41 8.90
C GLU A 3 -3.49 6.29 9.68
N ILE A 4 -3.44 5.05 9.18
CA ILE A 4 -4.03 3.88 9.86
C ILE A 4 -3.34 3.62 11.20
N LEU A 5 -2.01 3.70 11.24
CA LEU A 5 -1.23 3.60 12.48
C LEU A 5 -1.63 4.69 13.49
N ALA A 6 -1.66 5.96 13.07
CA ALA A 6 -2.00 7.08 13.94
C ALA A 6 -3.43 6.98 14.47
N GLN A 7 -4.39 6.62 13.60
CA GLN A 7 -5.78 6.39 13.99
C GLN A 7 -5.92 5.22 14.98
N ALA A 8 -5.22 4.10 14.77
CA ALA A 8 -5.26 2.98 15.70
C ALA A 8 -4.71 3.35 17.09
N THR A 9 -3.60 4.09 17.14
CA THR A 9 -3.02 4.59 18.40
C THR A 9 -3.95 5.57 19.09
N CYS A 10 -4.60 6.44 18.31
CA CYS A 10 -5.66 7.33 18.76
C CYS A 10 -6.83 6.57 19.41
N LEU A 11 -7.29 5.47 18.81
CA LEU A 11 -8.35 4.65 19.37
C LEU A 11 -7.91 3.94 20.66
N ARG A 12 -6.66 3.46 20.70
CA ARG A 12 -6.07 2.85 21.89
C ARG A 12 -5.97 3.83 23.05
N ALA A 13 -5.46 5.04 22.81
CA ALA A 13 -5.35 6.10 23.80
C ALA A 13 -6.71 6.48 24.41
N ARG A 14 -7.78 6.40 23.63
CA ARG A 14 -9.16 6.70 24.05
C ARG A 14 -9.92 5.51 24.64
N ASP A 15 -9.25 4.38 24.85
CA ASP A 15 -9.90 3.14 25.31
C ASP A 15 -11.05 2.67 24.39
N LEU A 16 -10.96 2.98 23.09
CA LEU A 16 -11.92 2.54 22.08
C LEU A 16 -11.49 1.23 21.40
N ALA A 17 -10.21 0.86 21.52
CA ALA A 17 -9.64 -0.38 21.04
C ALA A 17 -8.56 -0.88 22.01
N ASN A 18 -8.41 -2.21 22.11
CA ASN A 18 -7.46 -2.83 23.03
C ASN A 18 -6.16 -3.23 22.35
N ARG A 19 -6.24 -3.91 21.21
CA ARG A 19 -5.07 -4.43 20.51
C ARG A 19 -5.31 -4.57 19.01
N ALA A 20 -4.21 -4.57 18.26
CA ALA A 20 -4.19 -5.15 16.93
C ALA A 20 -4.39 -6.66 17.05
N THR A 21 -5.18 -7.24 16.14
CA THR A 21 -5.54 -8.68 16.17
C THR A 21 -5.32 -9.38 14.85
N GLY A 22 -5.23 -8.60 13.77
CA GLY A 22 -4.87 -9.11 12.47
C GLY A 22 -4.92 -8.00 11.43
N TYR A 23 -4.79 -8.43 10.20
CA TYR A 23 -4.99 -7.61 9.03
C TYR A 23 -5.69 -8.48 8.00
N GLY A 24 -6.58 -7.86 7.22
CA GLY A 24 -7.04 -8.43 5.96
C GLY A 24 -6.19 -7.89 4.82
N GLY A 25 -6.12 -8.61 3.71
CA GLY A 25 -5.62 -8.00 2.48
C GLY A 25 -6.53 -6.85 2.03
N ALA A 26 -6.11 -6.13 0.99
CA ALA A 26 -7.02 -5.27 0.22
C ALA A 26 -8.20 -6.13 -0.27
N SER A 27 -9.27 -6.23 0.53
CA SER A 27 -10.31 -7.26 0.38
C SER A 27 -11.17 -7.03 -0.87
N PHE A 28 -10.90 -5.95 -1.61
CA PHE A 28 -11.52 -5.54 -2.85
C PHE A 28 -10.48 -4.88 -3.77
N GLN A 29 -9.51 -5.63 -4.29
CA GLN A 29 -9.02 -5.27 -5.63
C GLN A 29 -10.16 -5.55 -6.60
N ASP A 30 -11.10 -4.59 -6.71
CA ASP A 30 -12.33 -4.70 -7.50
C ASP A 30 -11.89 -4.65 -8.97
N VAL A 31 -11.50 -5.82 -9.52
CA VAL A 31 -11.31 -5.99 -10.96
C VAL A 31 -12.71 -6.07 -11.57
N LYS A 32 -13.41 -4.92 -11.63
CA LYS A 32 -14.65 -4.81 -12.39
C LYS A 32 -14.30 -4.67 -13.86
N GLY A 33 -14.14 -5.80 -14.53
CA GLY A 33 -13.95 -5.82 -15.98
C GLY A 33 -13.91 -7.23 -16.53
N ASP A 34 -14.78 -7.49 -17.50
CA ASP A 34 -14.70 -8.61 -18.43
C ASP A 34 -13.24 -8.84 -18.89
N TYR A 35 -12.74 -10.05 -18.64
CA TYR A 35 -11.38 -10.48 -19.00
C TYR A 35 -11.13 -10.51 -20.52
N SER A 36 -12.15 -10.23 -21.34
CA SER A 36 -12.08 -10.20 -22.80
C SER A 36 -12.17 -8.80 -23.44
N GLY A 37 -12.28 -7.71 -22.65
CA GLY A 37 -12.50 -6.35 -23.15
C GLY A 37 -11.44 -5.30 -22.81
N THR A 38 -11.65 -4.06 -23.28
CA THR A 38 -10.84 -2.84 -23.06
C THR A 38 -10.74 -2.37 -21.60
N ASN A 39 -11.30 -3.10 -20.64
CA ASN A 39 -11.17 -2.85 -19.19
C ASN A 39 -9.81 -3.34 -18.67
N ARG A 40 -8.77 -2.57 -19.00
CA ARG A 40 -7.35 -2.78 -18.62
C ARG A 40 -6.96 -2.18 -17.27
N ILE A 41 -7.91 -1.62 -16.54
CA ILE A 41 -7.72 -0.84 -15.31
C ILE A 41 -8.33 -1.60 -14.13
N ALA A 42 -7.59 -1.69 -13.02
CA ALA A 42 -8.01 -2.27 -11.76
C ALA A 42 -8.10 -1.17 -10.69
N ALA A 43 -9.04 -1.29 -9.76
CA ALA A 43 -9.03 -0.47 -8.56
C ALA A 43 -8.06 -1.09 -7.53
N ALA A 44 -6.91 -0.46 -7.31
CA ALA A 44 -5.93 -0.86 -6.31
C ALA A 44 -6.11 -0.02 -5.04
N HIS A 45 -6.08 -0.65 -3.86
CA HIS A 45 -6.16 0.08 -2.60
C HIS A 45 -4.86 0.87 -2.34
N ARG A 46 -4.99 2.12 -1.88
CA ARG A 46 -3.83 2.94 -1.46
C ARG A 46 -3.14 2.42 -0.20
N ALA A 47 -3.87 1.65 0.60
CA ALA A 47 -3.33 1.00 1.79
C ALA A 47 -3.03 -0.45 1.44
N LEU A 48 -1.82 -0.91 1.81
CA LEU A 48 -1.39 -2.28 1.58
C LEU A 48 -2.19 -3.30 2.39
N PHE A 49 -2.92 -2.90 3.43
CA PHE A 49 -3.84 -3.81 4.13
C PHE A 49 -4.92 -3.04 4.92
N ALA A 50 -5.94 -3.78 5.35
CA ALA A 50 -6.96 -3.31 6.29
C ALA A 50 -6.65 -3.83 7.70
N LEU A 51 -6.39 -2.94 8.65
CA LEU A 51 -6.07 -3.32 10.03
C LEU A 51 -7.32 -3.83 10.76
N HIS A 52 -7.19 -4.90 11.55
CA HIS A 52 -8.23 -5.35 12.47
C HIS A 52 -7.83 -5.07 13.92
N LEU A 53 -8.71 -4.37 14.64
CA LEU A 53 -8.61 -4.09 16.07
C LEU A 53 -9.67 -4.89 16.80
N ASP A 54 -9.29 -5.58 17.87
CA ASP A 54 -10.19 -6.42 18.69
C ASP A 54 -11.06 -7.40 17.85
N GLY A 55 -10.46 -7.98 16.81
CA GLY A 55 -11.06 -8.99 15.94
C GLY A 55 -11.89 -8.43 14.78
N VAL A 56 -12.05 -7.10 14.66
CA VAL A 56 -12.91 -6.47 13.65
C VAL A 56 -12.24 -5.29 12.97
N ASN A 57 -12.80 -4.84 11.84
CA ASN A 57 -12.41 -3.56 11.26
C ASN A 57 -12.69 -2.42 12.28
N PRO A 58 -11.77 -1.45 12.47
CA PRO A 58 -11.93 -0.35 13.41
C PRO A 58 -13.27 0.38 13.27
N ALA A 59 -13.75 0.60 12.05
CA ALA A 59 -15.01 1.28 11.79
C ALA A 59 -16.27 0.51 12.24
N ASN A 60 -16.10 -0.75 12.65
CA ASN A 60 -17.17 -1.63 13.13
C ASN A 60 -17.02 -1.98 14.63
N LEU A 61 -16.09 -1.34 15.36
CA LEU A 61 -15.99 -1.52 16.81
C LEU A 61 -17.30 -1.07 17.49
N PRO A 62 -17.78 -1.77 18.54
CA PRO A 62 -19.07 -1.46 19.17
C PRO A 62 -19.20 -0.01 19.65
N ARG A 63 -18.12 0.52 20.24
CA ARG A 63 -18.07 1.93 20.70
C ARG A 63 -17.96 2.92 19.54
N ILE A 64 -17.76 2.51 18.30
CA ILE A 64 -17.59 3.40 17.15
C ILE A 64 -18.87 3.48 16.31
N GLY A 65 -19.72 2.45 16.35
CA GLY A 65 -20.96 2.39 15.56
C GLY A 65 -21.90 3.59 15.76
N ALA A 66 -21.95 4.14 16.97
CA ALA A 66 -22.77 5.32 17.31
C ALA A 66 -22.14 6.67 16.88
N ARG A 67 -20.90 6.67 16.36
CA ARG A 67 -20.11 7.88 16.06
C ARG A 67 -19.89 8.00 14.55
N PRO A 68 -20.83 8.55 13.77
CA PRO A 68 -20.80 8.48 12.31
C PRO A 68 -19.57 9.17 11.69
N GLN A 69 -19.17 10.32 12.24
CA GLN A 69 -17.98 11.04 11.78
C GLN A 69 -16.71 10.21 12.01
N LEU A 70 -16.51 9.70 13.23
CA LEU A 70 -15.36 8.85 13.55
C LEU A 70 -15.34 7.60 12.66
N ARG A 71 -16.50 6.97 12.45
CA ARG A 71 -16.63 5.82 11.57
C ARG A 71 -16.21 6.14 10.13
N GLN A 72 -16.60 7.29 9.60
CA GLN A 72 -16.19 7.72 8.26
C GLN A 72 -14.68 7.97 8.17
N MET A 73 -14.11 8.64 9.18
CA MET A 73 -12.67 8.91 9.26
C MET A 73 -11.85 7.61 9.25
N LEU A 74 -12.29 6.59 9.99
CA LEU A 74 -11.59 5.29 10.07
C LEU A 74 -11.70 4.46 8.79
N ARG A 75 -12.80 4.62 8.03
CA ARG A 75 -13.00 3.94 6.75
C ARG A 75 -12.12 4.53 5.65
N ALA A 76 -12.05 5.86 5.59
CA ALA A 76 -11.44 6.59 4.47
C ALA A 76 -10.04 6.08 4.08
N PRO A 77 -9.04 5.96 4.99
CA PRO A 77 -7.72 5.51 4.58
C PRO A 77 -7.65 4.04 4.14
N GLN A 78 -8.60 3.21 4.58
CA GLN A 78 -8.66 1.79 4.24
C GLN A 78 -9.43 1.52 2.94
N SER A 79 -10.35 2.42 2.57
CA SER A 79 -11.23 2.28 1.40
C SER A 79 -10.80 3.10 0.18
N ARG A 80 -9.78 3.96 0.29
CA ARG A 80 -9.27 4.73 -0.85
C ARG A 80 -8.63 3.80 -1.87
N THR A 81 -9.08 3.91 -3.12
CA THR A 81 -8.55 3.15 -4.25
C THR A 81 -8.10 4.10 -5.36
N ASP A 82 -7.03 3.74 -6.06
CA ASP A 82 -6.60 4.35 -7.32
C ASP A 82 -6.91 3.41 -8.49
N LEU A 83 -7.24 4.00 -9.64
CA LEU A 83 -7.39 3.27 -10.88
C LEU A 83 -6.01 3.07 -11.51
N VAL A 84 -5.54 1.83 -11.57
CA VAL A 84 -4.19 1.49 -12.02
C VAL A 84 -4.21 0.40 -13.10
N ILE A 85 -3.16 0.34 -13.91
CA ILE A 85 -2.99 -0.75 -14.88
C ILE A 85 -2.60 -2.05 -14.17
N ARG A 86 -2.88 -3.20 -14.80
CA ARG A 86 -2.65 -4.53 -14.20
C ARG A 86 -1.23 -4.79 -13.65
N PRO A 87 -0.14 -4.37 -14.32
CA PRO A 87 1.21 -4.54 -13.78
C PRO A 87 1.43 -3.80 -12.45
N VAL A 88 0.82 -2.61 -12.28
CA VAL A 88 0.88 -1.83 -11.03
C VAL A 88 0.14 -2.55 -9.92
N ASN A 89 -1.09 -2.98 -10.17
CA ASN A 89 -1.87 -3.73 -9.18
C ASN A 89 -1.17 -5.03 -8.75
N TYR A 90 -0.47 -5.70 -9.68
CA TYR A 90 0.32 -6.88 -9.36
C TYR A 90 1.61 -6.56 -8.58
N ALA A 91 2.30 -5.46 -8.91
CA ALA A 91 3.42 -4.96 -8.12
C ALA A 91 3.01 -4.62 -6.69
N ASP A 92 1.88 -3.92 -6.51
CA ASP A 92 1.31 -3.61 -5.20
C ASP A 92 1.01 -4.88 -4.40
N GLN A 93 0.44 -5.90 -5.04
CA GLN A 93 0.17 -7.19 -4.40
C GLN A 93 1.47 -7.91 -3.97
N LEU A 94 2.53 -7.85 -4.78
CA LEU A 94 3.83 -8.42 -4.41
C LEU A 94 4.40 -7.71 -3.18
N LEU A 95 4.32 -6.38 -3.16
CA LEU A 95 4.76 -5.56 -2.02
C LEU A 95 3.93 -5.88 -0.78
N GLU A 96 2.60 -5.86 -0.87
CA GLU A 96 1.66 -6.21 0.20
C GLU A 96 2.03 -7.55 0.84
N ASN A 97 2.26 -8.58 0.03
CA ASN A 97 2.65 -9.91 0.52
C ASN A 97 4.02 -9.90 1.22
N ALA A 98 4.96 -9.08 0.75
CA ALA A 98 6.28 -8.98 1.35
C ALA A 98 6.25 -8.29 2.71
N VAL A 99 5.52 -7.18 2.86
CA VAL A 99 5.63 -6.30 4.04
C VAL A 99 4.54 -6.45 5.09
N SER A 100 3.35 -6.94 4.73
CA SER A 100 2.18 -6.90 5.63
C SER A 100 2.42 -7.55 7.00
N PRO A 101 3.09 -8.72 7.12
CA PRO A 101 3.39 -9.30 8.43
C PRO A 101 4.23 -8.39 9.32
N ASP A 102 5.26 -7.75 8.78
CA ASP A 102 6.17 -6.90 9.55
C ASP A 102 5.54 -5.55 9.89
N ILE A 103 4.78 -4.98 8.97
CA ILE A 103 4.00 -3.76 9.28
C ILE A 103 2.97 -4.05 10.37
N PHE A 104 2.28 -5.19 10.31
CA PHE A 104 1.35 -5.57 11.36
C PHE A 104 2.03 -5.67 12.72
N ARG A 105 3.19 -6.36 12.82
CA ARG A 105 3.97 -6.46 14.06
C ARG A 105 4.41 -5.09 14.57
N LEU A 106 4.81 -4.18 13.67
CA LEU A 106 5.14 -2.81 14.03
C LEU A 106 3.93 -2.11 14.65
N ILE A 107 2.77 -2.11 13.98
CA ILE A 107 1.54 -1.50 14.49
C ILE A 107 1.17 -2.12 15.84
N GLU A 108 1.15 -3.44 15.95
CA GLU A 108 0.85 -4.14 17.20
C GLU A 108 1.77 -3.69 18.33
N SER A 109 3.09 -3.65 18.09
CA SER A 109 4.08 -3.19 19.08
C SER A 109 3.86 -1.73 19.48
N THR A 110 3.49 -0.86 18.54
CA THR A 110 3.20 0.55 18.82
C THR A 110 1.95 0.68 19.68
N LEU A 111 0.88 -0.07 19.39
CA LEU A 111 -0.34 -0.05 20.19
C LEU A 111 -0.15 -0.62 21.60
N LEU A 112 0.72 -1.62 21.76
CA LEU A 112 1.05 -2.16 23.08
C LEU A 112 1.82 -1.16 23.94
N ARG A 113 2.64 -0.30 23.31
CA ARG A 113 3.37 0.77 24.00
C ARG A 113 2.49 1.97 24.35
N GLN A 114 1.47 2.26 23.54
CA GLN A 114 0.48 3.28 23.89
C GLN A 114 -0.45 2.79 25.00
N ALA A 115 -0.28 3.32 26.21
CA ALA A 115 -1.17 3.02 27.32
C ALA A 115 -2.60 3.55 27.06
N PRO A 116 -3.64 2.76 27.38
CA PRO A 116 -5.03 3.21 27.26
C PRO A 116 -5.34 4.29 28.29
N GLY A 117 -6.20 5.25 27.93
CA GLY A 117 -6.58 6.38 28.77
C GLY A 117 -5.49 7.42 29.00
N ARG A 118 -4.34 7.31 28.32
CA ARG A 118 -3.22 8.27 28.40
C ARG A 118 -3.18 9.16 27.16
N PRO A 119 -2.61 10.38 27.27
CA PRO A 119 -2.31 11.20 26.11
C PRO A 119 -1.48 10.42 25.07
N ILE A 120 -1.65 10.79 23.81
CA ILE A 120 -0.95 10.15 22.69
C ILE A 120 0.54 10.49 22.75
N GLU A 121 1.38 9.47 22.71
CA GLU A 121 2.83 9.64 22.62
C GLU A 121 3.24 10.00 21.19
N LYS A 122 3.35 11.31 20.90
CA LYS A 122 3.69 11.79 19.55
C LYS A 122 5.04 11.28 19.06
N SER A 123 6.05 11.21 19.94
CA SER A 123 7.37 10.67 19.61
C SER A 123 7.31 9.21 19.19
N LEU A 124 6.54 8.39 19.91
CA LEU A 124 6.30 6.99 19.56
C LEU A 124 5.67 6.86 18.16
N LEU A 125 4.70 7.71 17.83
CA LEU A 125 4.07 7.72 16.51
C LEU A 125 5.05 8.11 15.41
N ILE A 126 5.83 9.18 15.60
CA ILE A 126 6.83 9.64 14.64
C ILE A 126 7.87 8.55 14.39
N ASP A 127 8.43 7.96 15.44
CA ASP A 127 9.41 6.86 15.34
C ASP A 127 8.82 5.67 14.57
N SER A 128 7.56 5.32 14.87
CA SER A 128 6.87 4.21 14.20
C SER A 128 6.60 4.51 12.73
N MET A 129 6.33 5.77 12.35
CA MET A 129 6.17 6.16 10.94
C MET A 129 7.47 6.05 10.14
N PHE A 130 8.62 6.40 10.73
CA PHE A 130 9.91 6.20 10.08
C PHE A 130 10.27 4.72 9.97
N ARG A 131 9.97 3.90 10.99
CA ARG A 131 10.14 2.44 10.91
C ARG A 131 9.24 1.82 9.84
N LEU A 132 8.02 2.31 9.70
CA LEU A 132 7.09 1.90 8.65
C LEU A 132 7.68 2.16 7.26
N GLN A 133 8.29 3.33 7.04
CA GLN A 133 8.98 3.66 5.79
C GLN A 133 10.16 2.72 5.52
N GLN A 134 10.98 2.43 6.54
CA GLN A 134 12.08 1.47 6.42
C GLN A 134 11.60 0.06 6.04
N LEU A 135 10.49 -0.41 6.63
CA LEU A 135 9.89 -1.70 6.26
C LEU A 135 9.43 -1.71 4.80
N LEU A 136 8.87 -0.61 4.29
CA LEU A 136 8.51 -0.49 2.88
C LEU A 136 9.75 -0.57 1.98
N HIS A 137 10.85 0.10 2.33
CA HIS A 137 12.10 0.03 1.55
C HIS A 137 12.62 -1.40 1.42
N VAL A 138 12.72 -2.13 2.54
CA VAL A 138 13.11 -3.54 2.53
C VAL A 138 12.10 -4.39 1.74
N GLY A 139 10.82 -4.03 1.82
CA GLY A 139 9.73 -4.66 1.09
C GLY A 139 9.85 -4.60 -0.42
N PHE A 140 10.24 -3.45 -0.97
CA PHE A 140 10.42 -3.28 -2.41
C PHE A 140 11.46 -4.26 -2.96
N ASP A 141 12.62 -4.37 -2.30
CA ASP A 141 13.69 -5.30 -2.69
C ASP A 141 13.21 -6.76 -2.62
N GLN A 142 12.49 -7.13 -1.56
CA GLN A 142 11.95 -8.49 -1.38
C GLN A 142 10.88 -8.84 -2.43
N ALA A 143 10.01 -7.88 -2.76
CA ALA A 143 8.97 -8.03 -3.77
C ALA A 143 9.59 -8.21 -5.16
N ALA A 144 10.60 -7.40 -5.51
CA ALA A 144 11.35 -7.50 -6.76
C ALA A 144 12.08 -8.86 -6.85
N ALA A 145 12.80 -9.26 -5.79
CA ALA A 145 13.47 -10.56 -5.74
C ALA A 145 12.50 -11.74 -5.88
N THR A 146 11.32 -11.64 -5.27
CA THR A 146 10.25 -12.65 -5.40
C THR A 146 9.74 -12.73 -6.84
N TYR A 147 9.57 -11.59 -7.50
CA TYR A 147 9.16 -11.54 -8.89
C TYR A 147 10.22 -12.16 -9.82
N GLY A 148 11.48 -11.74 -9.70
CA GLY A 148 12.60 -12.30 -10.48
C GLY A 148 12.78 -13.81 -10.25
N ARG A 149 12.58 -14.30 -9.02
CA ARG A 149 12.54 -15.76 -8.75
C ARG A 149 11.41 -16.45 -9.53
N ARG A 150 10.18 -15.91 -9.51
CA ARG A 150 9.02 -16.48 -10.24
C ARG A 150 9.23 -16.47 -11.75
N GLN A 151 9.89 -15.46 -12.30
CA GLN A 151 10.28 -15.43 -13.72
C GLN A 151 11.25 -16.59 -14.03
N ARG A 152 12.34 -16.73 -13.26
CA ARG A 152 13.33 -17.82 -13.44
C ARG A 152 12.71 -19.21 -13.33
N GLU A 153 11.86 -19.44 -12.34
CA GLU A 153 11.13 -20.70 -12.15
C GLU A 153 10.26 -21.06 -13.37
N ARG A 154 9.79 -20.06 -14.13
CA ARG A 154 9.01 -20.25 -15.36
C ARG A 154 9.86 -20.30 -16.62
N GLY A 155 11.17 -20.46 -16.48
CA GLY A 155 12.10 -20.58 -17.60
C GLY A 155 12.45 -19.25 -18.27
N TRP A 156 12.10 -18.10 -17.67
CA TRP A 156 12.61 -16.82 -18.14
C TRP A 156 14.06 -16.68 -17.71
N THR A 157 14.95 -16.64 -18.70
CA THR A 157 16.38 -16.40 -18.49
C THR A 157 16.67 -14.93 -18.79
N GLU A 158 17.30 -14.22 -17.84
CA GLU A 158 17.87 -12.89 -18.10
C GLU A 158 18.77 -12.97 -19.35
N PHE A 159 18.39 -12.27 -20.42
CA PHE A 159 19.30 -12.08 -21.54
C PHE A 159 20.32 -11.02 -21.16
N ARG A 160 21.44 -11.44 -20.56
CA ARG A 160 22.59 -10.55 -20.37
C ARG A 160 23.24 -10.32 -21.72
N SER A 161 22.90 -9.21 -22.38
CA SER A 161 23.63 -8.79 -23.57
C SER A 161 25.11 -8.61 -23.19
N ALA A 162 26.01 -9.26 -23.93
CA ALA A 162 27.47 -9.15 -23.74
C ALA A 162 28.02 -7.75 -24.07
N THR A 163 27.17 -6.86 -24.57
CA THR A 163 27.43 -5.44 -24.74
C THR A 163 26.64 -4.67 -23.69
N PRO A 164 27.19 -3.62 -23.05
CA PRO A 164 26.43 -2.74 -22.19
C PRO A 164 25.43 -1.97 -23.06
N SER A 165 24.32 -2.62 -23.40
CA SER A 165 23.15 -1.92 -23.90
C SER A 165 22.65 -1.11 -22.73
N THR A 166 22.78 0.21 -22.88
CA THR A 166 22.17 1.24 -22.05
C THR A 166 20.84 0.72 -21.48
N PRO A 167 20.61 0.73 -20.15
CA PRO A 167 19.29 0.41 -19.63
C PRO A 167 18.31 1.31 -20.40
N ALA A 168 17.28 0.71 -21.00
CA ALA A 168 16.29 1.47 -21.74
C ALA A 168 15.79 2.59 -20.80
N PRO A 169 15.97 3.87 -21.15
CA PRO A 169 15.70 4.95 -20.23
C PRO A 169 14.20 5.02 -20.03
N LEU A 170 13.72 4.53 -18.88
CA LEU A 170 12.43 4.95 -18.35
C LEU A 170 12.57 6.18 -17.43
N ALA A 171 13.80 6.66 -17.21
CA ALA A 171 14.06 7.94 -16.57
C ALA A 171 13.84 9.08 -17.58
N GLY A 172 12.70 9.77 -17.45
CA GLY A 172 12.38 10.99 -18.23
C GLY A 172 11.24 10.85 -19.25
N VAL A 173 10.50 9.74 -19.22
CA VAL A 173 9.41 9.47 -20.16
C VAL A 173 8.16 10.18 -19.64
N SER A 174 7.66 11.16 -20.37
CA SER A 174 6.40 11.85 -20.02
C SER A 174 5.25 10.83 -20.00
N ASP A 175 4.18 11.08 -19.21
CA ASP A 175 2.99 10.20 -19.17
C ASP A 175 2.48 9.84 -20.57
N ARG A 176 2.62 10.79 -21.50
CA ARG A 176 2.26 10.65 -22.91
C ARG A 176 3.12 9.65 -23.69
N GLU A 177 4.37 9.47 -23.32
CA GLU A 177 5.29 8.51 -23.93
C GLU A 177 5.17 7.13 -23.29
N ILE A 178 4.76 7.04 -22.02
CA ILE A 178 4.33 5.78 -21.40
C ILE A 178 3.06 5.28 -22.10
N ASP A 179 2.08 6.16 -22.31
CA ASP A 179 0.86 5.84 -23.08
C ASP A 179 1.22 5.43 -24.51
N LYS A 180 2.15 6.13 -25.16
CA LYS A 180 2.61 5.79 -26.51
C LYS A 180 3.40 4.48 -26.57
N PHE A 181 4.16 4.14 -25.52
CA PHE A 181 4.86 2.87 -25.42
C PHE A 181 3.86 1.72 -25.25
N LEU A 182 2.87 1.91 -24.38
CA LEU A 182 1.77 0.97 -24.19
C LEU A 182 0.99 0.81 -25.50
N ASP A 183 0.56 1.89 -26.15
CA ASP A 183 -0.18 1.87 -27.42
C ASP A 183 0.61 1.19 -28.55
N ASN A 184 1.90 1.48 -28.70
CA ASN A 184 2.75 0.84 -29.72
C ASN A 184 2.97 -0.66 -29.46
N ALA A 185 3.06 -1.08 -28.19
CA ALA A 185 3.15 -2.48 -27.81
C ALA A 185 1.84 -3.23 -28.11
N PHE A 186 0.70 -2.53 -28.14
CA PHE A 186 -0.61 -3.10 -28.43
C PHE A 186 -0.98 -3.10 -29.93
N GLU A 187 -0.59 -2.09 -30.70
CA GLU A 187 -0.96 -1.96 -32.12
C GLU A 187 -0.12 -2.86 -33.06
N ARG A 188 1.11 -3.22 -32.69
CA ARG A 188 2.03 -3.97 -33.58
C ARG A 188 1.93 -5.50 -33.52
N GLY A 189 0.86 -6.05 -32.95
CA GLY A 189 0.44 -7.44 -33.23
C GLY A 189 1.45 -8.54 -32.86
N GLY A 190 1.86 -8.62 -31.59
CA GLY A 190 2.67 -9.74 -31.10
C GLY A 190 2.40 -10.19 -29.66
N MET A 191 1.75 -9.37 -28.84
CA MET A 191 1.24 -9.80 -27.54
C MET A 191 -0.26 -10.07 -27.64
N SER A 192 -0.61 -11.25 -28.15
CA SER A 192 -1.86 -11.87 -27.75
C SER A 192 -1.82 -11.98 -26.23
N ILE A 193 -2.54 -11.10 -25.52
CA ILE A 193 -2.84 -11.28 -24.10
C ILE A 193 -3.84 -12.44 -24.06
N HIS A 194 -3.30 -13.66 -24.18
CA HIS A 194 -3.97 -14.82 -23.66
C HIS A 194 -4.21 -14.56 -22.17
N VAL A 195 -5.38 -14.93 -21.69
CA VAL A 195 -5.78 -14.93 -20.27
C VAL A 195 -4.76 -15.78 -19.48
N ALA A 196 -3.62 -15.20 -19.14
CA ALA A 196 -2.44 -15.97 -18.74
C ALA A 196 -1.58 -15.18 -17.74
N GLY A 197 -0.99 -15.92 -16.81
CA GLY A 197 -0.68 -15.48 -15.45
C GLY A 197 0.42 -14.41 -15.24
N PRO A 198 0.74 -14.12 -13.97
CA PRO A 198 1.35 -12.84 -13.56
C PRO A 198 2.80 -12.55 -13.99
N THR A 199 3.49 -13.46 -14.67
CA THR A 199 4.88 -13.26 -15.14
C THR A 199 4.96 -12.88 -16.61
N HIS A 200 3.82 -12.67 -17.27
CA HIS A 200 3.78 -12.25 -18.68
C HIS A 200 3.98 -10.74 -18.84
N TYR A 201 4.14 -10.00 -17.75
CA TYR A 201 4.36 -8.56 -17.76
C TYR A 201 5.83 -8.15 -17.98
N GLY A 202 6.70 -9.10 -18.36
CA GLY A 202 8.14 -8.84 -18.49
C GLY A 202 8.69 -8.23 -17.20
N ASP A 203 9.48 -7.18 -17.30
CA ASP A 203 10.12 -6.54 -16.13
C ASP A 203 9.30 -5.36 -15.57
N LEU A 204 8.08 -5.14 -16.06
CA LEU A 204 7.24 -4.01 -15.65
C LEU A 204 6.96 -3.99 -14.14
N PRO A 205 6.58 -5.10 -13.47
CA PRO A 205 6.34 -5.07 -12.03
C PRO A 205 7.59 -4.69 -11.23
N GLU A 206 8.77 -5.17 -11.63
CA GLU A 206 10.04 -4.82 -10.98
C GLU A 206 10.39 -3.34 -11.19
N THR A 207 10.19 -2.82 -12.41
CA THR A 207 10.39 -1.41 -12.72
C THR A 207 9.46 -0.52 -11.87
N ILE A 208 8.18 -0.90 -11.75
CA ILE A 208 7.20 -0.17 -10.93
C ILE A 208 7.59 -0.18 -9.45
N LEU A 209 8.06 -1.33 -8.93
CA LEU A 209 8.55 -1.43 -7.56
C LEU A 209 9.75 -0.51 -7.33
N GLY A 210 10.72 -0.49 -8.26
CA GLY A 210 11.89 0.39 -8.19
C GLY A 210 11.53 1.88 -8.22
N LEU A 211 10.62 2.29 -9.12
CA LEU A 211 10.13 3.68 -9.17
C LEU A 211 9.39 4.07 -7.89
N SER A 212 8.58 3.15 -7.36
CA SER A 212 7.84 3.37 -6.11
C SER A 212 8.76 3.48 -4.90
N GLN A 213 9.86 2.72 -4.87
CA GLN A 213 10.92 2.83 -3.88
C GLN A 213 11.58 4.22 -3.94
N GLU A 214 11.98 4.68 -5.13
CA GLU A 214 12.60 6.00 -5.31
C GLU A 214 11.68 7.15 -4.85
N ILE A 215 10.38 7.06 -5.15
CA ILE A 215 9.39 8.02 -4.67
C ILE A 215 9.28 7.96 -3.14
N THR A 216 9.29 6.76 -2.56
CA THR A 216 9.22 6.57 -1.11
C THR A 216 10.46 7.13 -0.41
N ASP A 217 11.65 6.94 -0.96
CA ASP A 217 12.92 7.47 -0.45
C ASP A 217 12.91 9.01 -0.40
N LYS A 218 12.32 9.64 -1.41
CA LYS A 218 12.23 11.11 -1.52
C LYS A 218 11.07 11.70 -0.70
N SER A 219 10.18 10.86 -0.19
CA SER A 219 8.97 11.29 0.51
C SER A 219 9.18 11.31 2.02
N ILE A 220 8.91 12.46 2.65
CA ILE A 220 8.73 12.52 4.10
C ILE A 220 7.30 12.06 4.42
N PRO A 221 7.08 11.17 5.41
CA PRO A 221 5.72 10.79 5.82
C PRO A 221 4.87 12.04 6.08
N GLU A 222 3.74 12.19 5.37
CA GLU A 222 2.93 13.42 5.42
C GLU A 222 2.54 13.81 6.86
N LEU A 223 2.22 12.81 7.68
CA LEU A 223 1.83 13.03 9.07
C LEU A 223 3.00 13.44 9.99
N SER A 224 4.26 13.19 9.61
CA SER A 224 5.40 13.66 10.39
C SER A 224 5.75 15.13 10.11
N ARG A 225 5.05 15.78 9.16
CA ARG A 225 5.20 17.22 8.95
C ARG A 225 4.58 18.02 10.12
N PRO A 226 5.14 19.18 10.47
CA PRO A 226 4.64 19.99 11.59
C PRO A 226 3.13 20.27 11.47
N GLY A 227 2.39 20.06 12.56
CA GLY A 227 0.95 20.33 12.64
C GLY A 227 0.02 19.24 12.08
N ASN A 228 0.49 18.39 11.15
CA ASN A 228 -0.37 17.37 10.52
C ASN A 228 -0.78 16.26 11.50
N LEU A 229 0.15 15.78 12.32
CA LEU A 229 -0.17 14.79 13.36
C LEU A 229 -1.14 15.35 14.40
N ASP A 230 -0.95 16.61 14.78
CA ASP A 230 -1.77 17.28 15.78
C ASP A 230 -3.20 17.47 15.27
N ALA A 231 -3.35 17.95 14.02
CA ALA A 231 -4.64 18.07 13.37
C ALA A 231 -5.39 16.73 13.28
N LEU A 232 -4.67 15.62 12.98
CA LEU A 232 -5.28 14.29 12.97
C LEU A 232 -5.74 13.87 14.38
N ILE A 233 -4.89 14.07 15.39
CA ILE A 233 -5.22 13.75 16.79
C ILE A 233 -6.49 14.51 17.22
N ASP A 234 -6.51 15.82 16.98
CA ASP A 234 -7.63 16.71 17.33
C ASP A 234 -8.92 16.33 16.60
N SER A 235 -8.80 15.94 15.32
CA SER A 235 -9.95 15.48 14.52
C SER A 235 -10.54 14.20 15.11
N VAL A 236 -9.70 13.23 15.51
CA VAL A 236 -10.18 12.00 16.14
C VAL A 236 -10.74 12.30 17.53
N ASP A 237 -10.17 13.23 18.28
CA ASP A 237 -10.70 13.65 19.60
C ASP A 237 -12.10 14.22 19.49
N THR A 238 -12.30 15.12 18.53
CA THR A 238 -13.59 15.76 18.27
C THR A 238 -14.61 14.70 17.88
N ALA A 239 -14.30 13.90 16.86
CA ALA A 239 -15.21 12.86 16.37
C ALA A 239 -15.49 11.74 17.39
N SER A 240 -14.64 11.56 18.41
CA SER A 240 -14.85 10.58 19.48
C SER A 240 -15.82 11.07 20.56
N LYS A 241 -16.02 12.38 20.68
CA LYS A 241 -16.92 13.00 21.67
C LYS A 241 -18.35 13.14 21.14
N ASP A 242 -18.52 13.24 19.83
CA ASP A 242 -19.81 13.34 19.17
C ASP A 242 -20.54 11.98 19.20
N ALA A 243 -21.49 11.83 20.12
CA ALA A 243 -22.36 10.66 20.29
C ALA A 243 -23.83 11.09 20.33
#